data_AF-C3ZXB9-F1
#
_entry.id   AF-C3ZXB9-F1
#
_cell.length_a   1.000
_cell.length_b   1.000
_cell.length_c   1.000
_cell.angle_alpha   90.00
_cell.angle_beta   90.00
_cell.angle_gamma   90.00
#
_symmetry.space_group_name_H-M   'P 1'
#
loop_
_entity.id
_entity.type
_entity.pdbx_description
1 polymer ?
#
loop_
_entity_poly.entity_id
_entity_poly.type
_entity_poly.pdbx_seq_one_letter_code
_entity_poly.pdbx_strand_id
1 'polypeptide(L)' 'WGPWTGCDVTCGAGSQRRTRLCDNPAPSNGGLFCSGAAEDFQPCTRAPCP' A
#
# COMPACT_ATOMS: atom_id res chain seq x y z
N TRP A 1 -1.41 6.47 -5.47
CA TRP A 1 -0.80 5.56 -4.48
C TRP A 1 0.19 6.35 -3.65
N GLY A 2 0.19 6.18 -2.34
CA GLY A 2 1.20 6.69 -1.43
C GLY A 2 2.45 5.80 -1.41
N PRO A 3 3.43 6.13 -0.55
CA PRO A 3 4.65 5.34 -0.41
C PRO A 3 4.36 3.94 0.15
N TRP A 4 5.26 2.99 -0.15
CA TRP A 4 5.27 1.69 0.52
C TRP A 4 5.61 1.86 1.99
N THR A 5 4.94 1.09 2.86
CA THR A 5 5.34 0.92 4.25
C THR A 5 6.69 0.21 4.33
N GLY A 6 7.28 0.19 5.53
CA GLY A 6 8.35 -0.76 5.81
C GLY A 6 7.90 -2.20 5.55
N CYS A 7 8.86 -3.05 5.22
CA CYS A 7 8.67 -4.50 5.21
C CYS A 7 8.18 -4.94 6.60
N ASP A 8 7.14 -5.78 6.62
CA ASP A 8 6.54 -6.34 7.84
C ASP A 8 7.54 -7.19 8.66
N VAL A 9 8.54 -7.74 8.01
CA VAL A 9 9.66 -8.45 8.64
C VAL A 9 10.89 -7.56 8.83
N THR A 10 11.65 -7.90 9.86
CA THR A 10 12.97 -7.31 10.14
C THR A 10 14.11 -8.06 9.44
N CYS A 11 13.92 -9.34 9.09
CA CYS A 11 14.86 -10.19 8.35
C CYS A 11 14.10 -11.16 7.42
N GLY A 12 14.78 -11.70 6.40
CA GLY A 12 14.20 -12.67 5.47
C GLY A 12 13.18 -12.08 4.49
N ALA A 13 12.27 -12.92 3.98
CA ALA A 13 11.21 -12.53 3.06
C ALA A 13 9.96 -12.07 3.84
N GLY A 14 9.34 -10.99 3.37
CA GLY A 14 8.11 -10.46 3.92
C GLY A 14 7.31 -9.69 2.88
N SER A 15 6.39 -8.86 3.36
CA SER A 15 5.50 -8.04 2.53
C SER A 15 5.51 -6.58 2.99
N GLN A 16 5.29 -5.68 2.04
CA GLN A 16 5.06 -4.27 2.29
C GLN A 16 3.74 -3.86 1.63
N ARG A 17 3.08 -2.86 2.20
CA ARG A 17 1.80 -2.36 1.69
C ARG A 17 1.90 -0.90 1.28
N ARG A 18 1.08 -0.47 0.33
CA ARG A 18 0.84 0.95 0.06
C ARG A 18 -0.65 1.18 -0.09
N THR A 19 -1.08 2.38 0.25
CA THR A 19 -2.49 2.77 0.14
C THR A 19 -2.65 3.82 -0.94
N ARG A 20 -3.82 3.91 -1.57
CA ARG A 20 -4.21 5.06 -2.39
C ARG A 20 -5.43 5.71 -1.79
N LEU A 21 -5.46 7.04 -1.86
CA LEU A 21 -6.61 7.82 -1.50
C LEU A 21 -7.32 8.28 -2.77
N CYS A 22 -8.63 8.41 -2.67
CA CYS A 22 -9.50 8.99 -3.69
C CYS A 22 -9.70 10.45 -3.36
N ASP A 23 -8.62 11.23 -3.46
CA ASP A 23 -8.57 12.63 -3.05
C ASP A 23 -8.11 13.57 -4.17
N ASN A 24 -7.83 13.03 -5.37
CA ASN A 24 -7.36 13.81 -6.52
C ASN A 24 -8.21 13.61 -7.80
N PRO A 25 -9.43 14.18 -7.88
CA PRO A 25 -10.12 14.96 -6.86
C PRO A 25 -10.90 14.07 -5.88
N ALA A 26 -11.19 14.60 -4.69
CA ALA A 26 -12.09 13.96 -3.75
C ALA A 26 -13.52 13.87 -4.34
N PRO A 27 -14.22 12.72 -4.19
CA PRO A 27 -15.63 12.62 -4.54
C PRO A 27 -16.44 13.71 -3.83
N SER A 28 -17.26 14.43 -4.58
CA SER A 28 -18.12 15.50 -4.07
C SER A 28 -19.53 15.38 -4.65
N ASN A 29 -20.53 15.94 -3.95
CA ASN A 29 -21.94 15.98 -4.39
C ASN A 29 -22.52 14.61 -4.81
N GLY A 30 -22.19 13.53 -4.09
CA GLY A 30 -22.62 12.17 -4.45
C GLY A 30 -21.76 11.50 -5.52
N GLY A 31 -20.58 12.05 -5.82
CA GLY A 31 -19.58 11.41 -6.69
C GLY A 31 -19.15 10.03 -6.16
N LEU A 32 -18.83 9.13 -7.09
CA LEU A 32 -18.40 7.77 -6.75
C LEU A 32 -16.96 7.76 -6.23
N PHE A 33 -16.69 6.89 -5.26
CA PHE A 33 -15.30 6.56 -4.88
C PHE A 33 -14.56 5.91 -6.06
N CYS A 34 -13.23 5.99 -6.08
CA CYS A 34 -12.46 5.37 -7.16
C CYS A 34 -12.71 3.86 -7.20
N SER A 35 -12.81 3.32 -8.40
CA SER A 35 -12.92 1.89 -8.63
C SER A 35 -11.58 1.16 -8.37
N GLY A 36 -11.66 -0.05 -7.81
CA GLY A 36 -10.52 -0.93 -7.52
C GLY A 36 -10.02 -0.88 -6.07
N ALA A 37 -9.03 -1.69 -5.72
CA ALA A 37 -8.51 -1.82 -4.35
C ALA A 37 -7.87 -0.53 -3.83
N ALA A 38 -8.12 -0.17 -2.57
CA ALA A 38 -7.48 0.97 -1.91
C ALA A 38 -6.07 0.65 -1.38
N GLU A 39 -5.74 -0.64 -1.29
CA GLU A 39 -4.47 -1.16 -0.80
C GLU A 39 -3.82 -2.04 -1.86
N ASP A 40 -2.49 -2.04 -1.87
CA ASP A 40 -1.65 -2.85 -2.73
C ASP A 40 -0.53 -3.46 -1.89
N PHE A 41 -0.15 -4.70 -2.22
CA PHE A 41 0.81 -5.50 -1.47
C PHE A 41 1.88 -6.01 -2.43
N GLN A 42 3.14 -5.93 -2.02
CA GLN A 42 4.24 -6.53 -2.77
C GLN A 42 5.24 -7.21 -1.84
N PRO A 43 5.94 -8.25 -2.32
CA PRO A 43 7.00 -8.87 -1.56
C PRO A 43 8.15 -7.89 -1.29
N CYS A 44 8.82 -8.09 -0.17
CA CYS A 44 10.08 -7.44 0.17
C CYS A 44 11.06 -8.45 0.77
N THR A 45 12.34 -8.17 0.66
CA THR A 45 13.40 -9.03 1.20
C THR A 45 14.35 -8.18 2.02
N ARG A 46 14.53 -8.56 3.28
CA ARG A 46 15.50 -8.01 4.22
C ARG A 46 16.74 -8.91 4.26
N ALA A 47 17.74 -8.50 5.05
CA ALA A 47 18.89 -9.35 5.33
C ALA A 47 18.44 -10.72 5.86
N PRO A 48 19.16 -11.81 5.57
CA PRO A 48 18.88 -13.13 6.14
C PRO A 48 18.74 -13.06 7.66
N CYS A 49 17.86 -13.89 8.22
CA CYS A 49 17.75 -14.00 9.66
C CYS A 49 19.01 -14.68 10.25
N PRO A 50 19.46 -14.27 11.45
CA PRO A 50 20.60 -14.90 12.13
C PRO A 50 20.41 -16.38 12.41
#